data_AF-A0A0D6T8T1-F1
#
_entry.id   AF-A0A0D6T8T1-F1
#
_cell.length_a   1.000
_cell.length_b   1.000
_cell.length_c   1.000
_cell.angle_alpha   90.00
_cell.angle_beta   90.00
_cell.angle_gamma   90.00
#
_symmetry.space_group_name_H-M   'P 1'
#
loop_
_entity.id
_entity.type
_entity.pdbx_description
1 polymer ?
#
loop_
_entity_poly.entity_id
_entity_poly.type
_entity_poly.pdbx_seq_one_letter_code
_entity_poly.pdbx_strand_id
1 'polypeptide(L)'
;MFDCSADAIAFRGEHGTGGWIFVISDSDEAVLFPWQMTPKDIFESVFVAHREGWLIGADNKRRPDREMRDLPNATPLLGRIVRRSPQATAS
;
A
#
# COMPACT_ATOMS: atom_id res chain seq x y z
N MET A 1 13.71 1.63 -6.57
CA MET A 1 14.03 1.24 -5.19
C MET A 1 14.60 2.45 -4.50
N PHE A 2 14.35 2.61 -3.22
CA PHE A 2 14.70 3.77 -2.41
C PHE A 2 15.48 3.29 -1.19
N ASP A 3 16.44 4.10 -0.75
CA ASP A 3 17.30 3.78 0.40
C ASP A 3 16.52 3.83 1.73
N CYS A 4 15.43 4.60 1.79
CA CYS A 4 14.53 4.63 2.94
C CYS A 4 13.06 4.79 2.56
N SER A 5 12.17 4.49 3.50
CA SER A 5 10.72 4.61 3.32
C SER A 5 10.24 6.05 3.15
N ALA A 6 10.95 7.02 3.74
CA ALA A 6 10.59 8.44 3.65
C ALA A 6 10.72 8.97 2.22
N ASP A 7 11.79 8.60 1.51
CA ASP A 7 12.02 9.02 0.11
C ASP A 7 10.96 8.43 -0.83
N ALA A 8 10.59 7.17 -0.62
CA ALA A 8 9.52 6.54 -1.38
C ALA A 8 8.16 7.23 -1.17
N ILE A 9 7.86 7.66 0.07
CA ILE A 9 6.62 8.38 0.40
C ILE A 9 6.63 9.77 -0.24
N ALA A 10 7.75 10.50 -0.14
CA ALA A 10 7.91 11.83 -0.74
C ALA A 10 7.74 11.75 -2.26
N PHE A 11 8.46 10.84 -2.92
CA PHE A 11 8.37 10.62 -4.37
C PHE A 11 6.93 10.30 -4.82
N ARG A 12 6.25 9.38 -4.11
CA ARG A 12 4.86 9.04 -4.41
C ARG A 12 3.92 10.25 -4.31
N GLY A 13 4.14 11.11 -3.31
CA GLY A 13 3.36 12.33 -3.10
C GLY A 13 3.61 13.38 -4.18
N GLU A 14 4.88 13.64 -4.51
CA GLU A 14 5.30 14.63 -5.50
C GLU A 14 4.85 14.27 -6.92
N HIS A 15 4.94 12.99 -7.28
CA HIS A 15 4.65 12.52 -8.63
C HIS A 15 3.22 11.98 -8.80
N GLY A 16 2.45 11.88 -7.72
CA GLY A 16 1.08 11.37 -7.77
C GLY A 16 0.97 9.94 -8.31
N THR A 17 2.00 9.11 -8.13
CA THR A 17 2.05 7.75 -8.69
C THR A 17 0.98 6.82 -8.09
N GLY A 18 0.50 7.15 -6.88
CA GLY A 18 -0.32 6.28 -6.07
C GLY A 18 0.43 5.01 -5.66
N GLY A 19 -0.33 3.94 -5.42
CA GLY A 19 0.20 2.59 -5.22
C GLY A 19 0.80 2.31 -3.85
N TRP A 20 1.58 1.25 -3.80
CA TRP A 20 2.04 0.64 -2.56
C TRP A 20 3.53 0.85 -2.38
N ILE A 21 3.95 1.09 -1.14
CA ILE A 21 5.37 1.08 -0.79
C ILE A 21 5.60 -0.14 0.09
N PHE A 22 6.45 -1.06 -0.35
CA PHE A 22 6.94 -2.14 0.50
C PHE A 22 8.22 -1.68 1.19
N VAL A 23 8.25 -1.76 2.51
CA VAL A 23 9.43 -1.41 3.32
C VAL A 23 10.00 -2.68 3.92
N ILE A 24 11.29 -2.89 3.74
CA ILE A 24 12.02 -4.06 4.22
C ILE A 24 12.36 -3.86 5.71
N SER A 25 12.02 -4.84 6.54
CA SER A 25 12.11 -4.71 7.99
C SER A 25 13.53 -4.49 8.52
N ASP A 26 14.53 -5.05 7.86
CA ASP A 26 15.92 -5.04 8.35
C ASP A 26 16.70 -3.78 7.98
N SER A 27 16.28 -3.04 6.95
CA SER A 27 17.07 -1.95 6.35
C SER A 27 16.33 -0.62 6.15
N ASP A 28 15.00 -0.59 6.34
CA ASP A 28 14.11 0.51 5.92
C ASP A 28 14.12 0.82 4.42
N GLU A 29 14.87 0.06 3.60
CA GLU A 29 14.84 0.14 2.15
C GLU A 29 13.41 -0.07 1.65
N ALA A 30 13.04 0.68 0.61
CA ALA A 30 11.69 0.70 0.12
C ALA A 30 11.56 0.49 -1.39
N VAL A 31 10.49 -0.20 -1.79
CA VAL A 31 10.13 -0.40 -3.19
C VAL A 31 8.72 0.17 -3.41
N LEU A 32 8.62 1.14 -4.31
CA LEU A 32 7.34 1.68 -4.77
C LEU A 32 6.81 0.84 -5.92
N PHE A 33 5.60 0.33 -5.76
CA PHE A 33 4.88 -0.46 -6.75
C PHE A 33 3.71 0.33 -7.36
N PRO A 34 3.39 0.09 -8.66
CA PRO A 34 2.23 0.68 -9.31
C PRO A 34 0.92 0.39 -8.57
N TRP A 35 -0.04 1.31 -8.67
CA TRP A 35 -1.34 1.19 -8.00
C TRP A 35 -2.21 0.04 -8.49
N GLN A 36 -1.91 -0.50 -9.68
CA GLN A 36 -2.59 -1.64 -10.26
C GLN A 36 -2.18 -2.97 -9.61
N MET A 37 -1.04 -3.02 -8.90
CA MET A 37 -0.60 -4.23 -8.21
C MET A 37 -1.35 -4.40 -6.89
N THR A 38 -1.74 -5.64 -6.62
CA THR A 38 -2.30 -6.02 -5.31
C THR A 38 -1.19 -6.32 -4.32
N PRO A 39 -1.47 -6.29 -3.00
CA PRO A 39 -0.54 -6.77 -1.99
C PRO A 39 0.02 -8.16 -2.32
N LYS A 40 -0.82 -9.10 -2.76
CA LYS A 40 -0.41 -10.44 -3.16
C LYS A 40 0.61 -10.41 -4.30
N ASP A 41 0.32 -9.68 -5.39
CA ASP A 41 1.24 -9.54 -6.53
C ASP A 41 2.60 -8.96 -6.10
N ILE A 42 2.58 -8.03 -5.14
CA ILE A 42 3.80 -7.44 -4.59
C ILE A 42 4.63 -8.49 -3.87
N PHE A 43 4.03 -9.26 -2.96
CA PHE A 43 4.74 -10.30 -2.22
C PHE A 43 5.28 -11.44 -3.08
N GLU A 44 4.66 -11.69 -4.23
CA GLU A 44 5.13 -12.66 -5.23
C GLU A 44 6.17 -12.06 -6.19
N SER A 45 6.43 -10.75 -6.14
CA SER A 45 7.37 -10.09 -7.04
C SER A 45 8.83 -10.37 -6.71
N VAL A 46 9.68 -10.47 -7.73
CA VAL A 46 11.12 -10.74 -7.58
C VAL A 46 11.88 -9.75 -6.71
N PHE A 47 11.35 -8.54 -6.51
CA PHE A 47 12.00 -7.48 -5.74
C PHE A 47 11.90 -7.70 -4.23
N VAL A 48 10.84 -8.37 -3.78
CA VAL A 48 10.54 -8.54 -2.35
C VAL A 48 10.21 -9.98 -1.98
N ALA A 49 10.17 -10.90 -2.95
CA ALA A 49 10.11 -12.32 -2.71
C ALA A 49 11.24 -12.71 -1.73
N HIS A 50 10.87 -13.42 -0.67
CA HIS A 50 11.76 -13.81 0.44
C HIS A 50 12.25 -12.69 1.36
N ARG A 51 11.70 -11.48 1.26
CA ARG A 51 11.94 -10.41 2.23
C ARG A 51 10.76 -10.28 3.20
N GLU A 52 11.05 -9.89 4.44
CA GLU A 52 10.05 -9.50 5.44
C GLU A 52 9.89 -7.98 5.46
N GLY A 53 8.69 -7.50 5.77
CA GLY A 53 8.38 -6.09 5.64
C GLY A 53 6.96 -5.70 5.99
N TRP A 54 6.60 -4.49 5.61
CA TRP A 54 5.23 -3.98 5.70
C TRP A 54 4.89 -3.16 4.45
N LEU A 55 3.59 -3.12 4.13
CA LEU A 55 3.07 -2.27 3.06
C LEU A 55 2.58 -0.94 3.62
N ILE A 56 2.87 0.13 2.90
CA ILE A 56 2.33 1.47 3.15
C ILE A 56 1.32 1.79 2.05
N GLY A 57 0.05 1.88 2.44
CA GLY A 57 -1.04 2.27 1.54
C GLY A 57 -0.97 3.73 1.14
N ALA A 58 -1.85 4.15 0.22
CA ALA A 58 -1.97 5.55 -0.20
C ALA A 58 -2.36 6.49 0.96
N ASP A 59 -2.94 5.94 2.03
CA ASP A 59 -3.25 6.63 3.29
C ASP A 59 -2.03 6.81 4.22
N ASN A 60 -0.82 6.47 3.74
CA ASN A 60 0.43 6.43 4.50
C ASN A 60 0.38 5.52 5.75
N LYS A 61 -0.59 4.60 5.84
CA LYS A 61 -0.66 3.64 6.95
C LYS A 61 0.17 2.41 6.66
N ARG A 62 1.02 2.06 7.62
CA ARG A 62 1.78 0.80 7.65
C ARG A 62 0.85 -0.36 7.98
N ARG A 63 1.01 -1.45 7.26
CA ARG A 63 0.22 -2.67 7.43
C ARG A 63 1.16 -3.87 7.31
N PRO A 64 1.22 -4.75 8.32
CA PRO A 64 2.19 -5.84 8.37
C PRO A 64 1.98 -6.83 7.23
N ASP A 65 3.06 -7.46 6.76
CA ASP A 65 3.03 -8.39 5.64
C ASP A 65 2.13 -9.61 5.88
N ARG A 66 2.16 -10.17 7.09
CA ARG A 66 1.40 -11.36 7.46
C ARG A 66 -0.11 -11.18 7.24
N GLU A 67 -0.64 -10.00 7.51
CA GLU A 67 -2.06 -9.71 7.28
C GLU A 67 -2.37 -9.49 5.80
N MET A 68 -1.38 -9.04 5.03
CA MET A 68 -1.54 -8.59 3.65
C MET A 68 -1.35 -9.68 2.61
N ARG A 69 -0.47 -10.65 2.86
CA ARG A 69 -0.18 -11.78 1.96
C ARG A 69 -1.44 -12.61 1.67
N ASP A 70 -2.31 -12.76 2.67
CA ASP A 70 -3.51 -13.59 2.59
C ASP A 70 -4.75 -12.82 2.08
N LEU A 71 -4.61 -11.52 1.76
CA LEU A 71 -5.75 -10.75 1.25
C LEU A 71 -6.12 -11.17 -0.18
N PRO A 72 -7.37 -11.62 -0.42
CA PRO A 72 -7.83 -11.92 -1.77
C PRO A 72 -7.95 -10.62 -2.55
N ASN A 73 -7.29 -10.49 -3.72
CA ASN A 73 -7.29 -9.35 -4.66
C ASN A 73 -7.97 -8.10 -4.09
N ALA A 74 -7.41 -7.58 -2.99
CA ALA A 74 -8.08 -6.55 -2.23
C ALA A 74 -7.68 -5.24 -2.85
N THR A 75 -8.67 -4.60 -3.46
CA THR A 75 -8.68 -3.19 -3.85
C THR A 75 -7.75 -2.40 -2.94
N PRO A 76 -6.85 -1.57 -3.48
CA PRO A 76 -6.00 -0.73 -2.64
C PRO A 76 -6.88 -0.07 -1.60
N LEU A 77 -6.46 -0.15 -0.34
CA LEU A 77 -7.16 0.41 0.82
C LEU A 77 -7.09 1.95 0.78
N LEU A 78 -7.24 2.54 -0.42
CA LEU A 78 -7.80 3.86 -0.62
C LEU A 78 -9.10 3.87 0.16
N GLY A 79 -9.18 4.86 1.05
CA GLY A 79 -10.20 5.04 2.05
C GLY A 79 -11.53 4.37 1.73
N ARG A 80 -12.07 3.70 2.74
CA ARG A 80 -13.49 3.52 2.93
C ARG A 80 -14.17 4.90 2.79
N ILE A 81 -14.38 5.38 1.56
CA ILE A 81 -15.42 6.33 1.23
C ILE A 81 -16.69 5.51 1.40
N VAL A 82 -17.13 5.41 2.65
CA VAL A 82 -18.54 5.20 2.91
C VAL A 82 -19.20 6.46 2.33
N ARG A 83 -19.67 6.39 1.08
CA ARG A 83 -20.76 7.27 0.70
C ARG A 83 -21.91 6.88 1.62
N ARG A 84 -22.09 7.61 2.72
CA ARG A 84 -23.38 7.61 3.40
C ARG A 84 -24.35 8.16 2.37
N SER A 85 -25.25 7.31 1.89
CA SER A 85 -26.44 7.76 1.16
C SER A 85 -27.10 8.86 2.00
N PRO A 86 -27.59 9.96 1.39
CA PRO A 86 -28.43 10.90 2.10
C PRO A 86 -29.68 10.11 2.53
N GLN A 87 -29.87 9.95 3.83
CA GLN A 87 -31.09 9.38 4.37
C GLN A 87 -32.19 10.43 4.16
N ALA A 88 -33.03 10.19 3.16
CA ALA A 88 -34.32 10.84 3.06
C ALA A 88 -35.12 10.47 4.30
N THR A 89 -35.47 11.46 5.12
CA THR A 89 -36.61 11.37 6.03
C THR A 89 -37.60 12.42 5.58
N ALA A 90 -38.61 11.93 4.87
CA ALA A 90 -39.89 12.59 4.74
C ALA A 90 -40.57 12.60 6.12
N SER A 91 -41.05 13.77 6.54
CA SER A 91 -42.33 14.01 7.25
C SER A 91 -42.47 15.51 7.44
#